data_AF-A0A645END0-F1
#
_entry.id   AF-A0A645END0-F1
#
_cell.length_a   1.000
_cell.length_b   1.000
_cell.length_c   1.000
_cell.angle_alpha   90.00
_cell.angle_beta   90.00
_cell.angle_gamma   90.00
#
_symmetry.space_group_name_H-M   'P 1'
#
loop_
_entity.id
_entity.type
_entity.pdbx_description
1 polymer ?
#
loop_
_entity_poly.entity_id
_entity_poly.type
_entity_poly.pdbx_seq_one_letter_code
_entity_poly.pdbx_strand_id
1 'polypeptide(L)' 'MVLLSYEPDNLVAKALYKSIGFVETGDIEDGELVAKLTL' A
#
# COMPACT_ATOMS: atom_id res chain seq x y z
N MET A 1 -7.81 -0.79 -12.04
CA MET A 1 -7.39 -0.69 -10.63
C MET A 1 -6.02 -1.32 -10.49
N VAL A 2 -5.15 -0.76 -9.65
CA VAL A 2 -3.81 -1.29 -9.36
C VAL A 2 -3.72 -1.57 -7.87
N LEU A 3 -3.17 -2.73 -7.52
CA LEU A 3 -2.91 -3.17 -6.15
C LEU A 3 -1.42 -3.44 -5.99
N LEU A 4 -0.91 -3.16 -4.80
CA LEU A 4 0.41 -3.57 -4.34
C LEU A 4 0.34 -3.86 -2.84
N SER A 5 1.33 -4.58 -2.34
CA SER A 5 1.53 -4.84 -0.93
C SER A 5 2.94 -4.37 -0.54
N TYR A 6 3.13 -4.07 0.75
CA TYR A 6 4.43 -3.77 1.31
C TYR A 6 4.45 -4.08 2.81
N GLU A 7 5.63 -4.39 3.36
CA GLU A 7 5.83 -4.54 4.80
C GLU A 7 5.28 -3.34 5.59
N PRO A 8 4.42 -3.54 6.62
CA PRO A 8 3.77 -2.45 7.35
C PRO A 8 4.75 -1.43 7.96
N ASP A 9 5.93 -1.91 8.36
CA ASP A 9 7.00 -1.09 8.95
C ASP A 9 7.90 -0.41 7.90
N ASN A 10 7.68 -0.65 6.60
CA ASN A 10 8.38 0.03 5.52
C ASN A 10 7.79 1.45 5.31
N LEU A 11 8.17 2.35 6.21
CA LEU A 11 7.70 3.74 6.22
C LEU A 11 8.04 4.50 4.92
N VAL A 12 9.11 4.10 4.22
CA VAL A 12 9.52 4.69 2.95
C VAL A 12 8.55 4.31 1.83
N ALA A 13 8.21 3.03 1.71
CA ALA A 13 7.22 2.55 0.75
C ALA A 13 5.84 3.18 1.02
N LYS A 14 5.41 3.20 2.29
CA LYS A 14 4.17 3.87 2.72
C LYS A 14 4.09 5.32 2.25
N ALA A 15 5.15 6.11 2.49
CA ALA A 15 5.20 7.50 2.08
C ALA A 15 5.17 7.67 0.56
N LEU A 16 5.93 6.85 -0.17
CA LEU A 16 5.98 6.87 -1.63
C LEU A 16 4.61 6.55 -2.24
N TYR A 17 4.01 5.43 -1.87
CA TYR A 17 2.73 4.99 -2.44
C TYR A 17 1.60 5.95 -2.09
N LYS A 18 1.59 6.50 -0.87
CA LYS A 18 0.66 7.56 -0.47
C LYS A 18 0.81 8.82 -1.36
N SER A 19 2.03 9.22 -1.72
CA SER A 19 2.26 10.39 -2.59
C SER A 19 1.75 10.19 -4.03
N ILE A 20 1.65 8.93 -4.48
CA ILE A 20 1.13 8.55 -5.80
C ILE A 20 -0.41 8.42 -5.78
N GLY A 21 -1.04 8.42 -4.61
CA GLY A 21 -2.48 8.32 -4.42
C GLY A 21 -2.99 6.92 -4.10
N PHE A 22 -2.10 5.98 -3.74
CA PHE A 22 -2.54 4.71 -3.17
C PHE A 22 -3.15 4.91 -1.78
N VAL A 23 -4.20 4.15 -1.49
CA VAL A 23 -4.89 4.13 -0.20
C VAL A 23 -4.77 2.73 0.41
N GLU A 24 -4.31 2.66 1.65
CA GLU A 24 -4.26 1.42 2.43
C GLU A 24 -5.68 0.85 2.57
N THR A 25 -5.83 -0.43 2.24
CA THR A 25 -7.13 -1.12 2.26
C THR A 25 -7.50 -1.63 3.66
N GLY A 26 -6.49 -1.84 4.51
CA GLY A 26 -6.62 -2.53 5.79
C GLY A 26 -6.39 -4.04 5.68
N ASP A 27 -6.33 -4.59 4.46
CA ASP A 27 -6.04 -6.00 4.22
C ASP A 27 -4.54 -6.28 4.38
N ILE A 28 -4.21 -7.41 5.01
CA ILE A 28 -2.86 -7.93 5.15
C ILE A 28 -2.77 -9.26 4.39
N GLU A 29 -1.85 -9.37 3.43
CA GLU A 29 -1.57 -10.59 2.67
C GLU A 29 -0.11 -10.99 2.90
N ASP A 30 0.11 -12.22 3.40
CA ASP A 30 1.44 -12.75 3.71
C ASP A 30 2.29 -11.83 4.62
N GLY A 31 1.64 -11.05 5.49
CA GLY A 31 2.27 -10.10 6.41
C GLY A 31 2.41 -8.69 5.84
N GLU A 32 2.14 -8.48 4.56
CA GLU A 32 2.25 -7.18 3.90
C GLU A 32 0.90 -6.44 3.83
N LEU A 33 0.94 -5.11 4.00
CA LEU A 33 -0.24 -4.25 3.91
C LEU A 33 -0.60 -3.95 2.45
N VAL A 34 -1.83 -4.26 2.07
CA VAL A 34 -2.34 -4.03 0.71
C VAL A 34 -2.82 -2.58 0.55
N ALA A 35 -2.39 -1.93 -0.53
CA ALA A 35 -2.85 -0.60 -0.93
C ALA A 35 -3.39 -0.58 -2.37
N LYS A 36 -4.36 0.29 -2.61
CA LYS A 36 -5.10 0.37 -3.88
C LYS A 36 -5.01 1.76 -4.50
N LEU A 37 -4.77 1.81 -5.81
CA LEU A 37 -4.94 3.00 -6.64
C LEU A 37 -6.13 2.82 -7.59
N THR A 38 -7.05 3.79 -7.57
CA THR A 38 -8.18 3.88 -8.50
C THR A 38 -7.94 5.10 -9.38
N LEU A 39 -7.79 4.87 -10.69
CA LEU A 39 -7.73 5.91 -11.72
C LEU A 39 -9.14 6.30 -12.15
#